data_AF-A0A136MDI1-F1
#
_entry.id   AF-A0A136MDI1-F1
#
_cell.length_a   1.000
_cell.length_b   1.000
_cell.length_c   1.000
_cell.angle_alpha   90.00
_cell.angle_beta   90.00
_cell.angle_gamma   90.00
#
_symmetry.space_group_name_H-M   'P 1'
#
loop_
_entity.id
_entity.type
_entity.pdbx_description
1 polymer ?
#
loop_
_entity_poly.entity_id
_entity_poly.type
_entity_poly.pdbx_seq_one_letter_code
_entity_poly.pdbx_strand_id
1 'polypeptide(L)'
;MRYTQAYGWLMIFTLVGSFHLAAGQSGFVLLRSTEETIGSLPVMVPVPDTAAIYKITQQAINNTFMGQSIRLYDLAQQYLINQGKLIHPEPAYLAITTHQGGYAKTGFILRTGNQEIRKPDAHYIDLTEGNLRAPWNQLQSITQLYPHELMHVMFKLLSSGKDSIQSFNVNMHFFSVMTDYNTAFNEGLAESMENIARLYERNDSIRTGLTEQVKRVEKYVNTRGQGFIHDAHWPLRLDYYTVSMLVWYNQFENYKRFVFARNNEETFLRPAASRTLRQAITLRNSGVENPKQKKKNQVQCMASEGFVSTFFTHLAEGPLPTSYREPAFYKYFLKDPTQQIEPRVAFTPVENLFMKYFQVLHRYVSYEKSEKAQLLDFMVGYQREFPDEAPVLLNLYKELSGKEFSTELPAPLWFLVRNYQHPALVMDSYGGLPVPIYTFDINMAESEDLLTLPGFTKEDAEVVIAYRERNGLFLSYDNVFSIPALPESARTALRNQVMDKTYFDSLGEENLDIMAMIVAPLIHLLQEMLIWFLAFLLLIYLVQPKDRGVGNAIVTGIKYFFLWLLFVIIGLTAVIVNTNAMTVVVFAFGMYACIAWSVLRKNQVALKRNLLITGSMWLIIIYSVL
;
A
#
# COMPACT_ATOMS: atom_id res chain seq x y z
N MET A 1 -19.16 32.26 45.75
CA MET A 1 -19.28 33.61 45.16
C MET A 1 -20.17 33.48 43.92
N ARG A 2 -21.50 33.67 44.03
CA ARG A 2 -22.30 34.89 43.63
C ARG A 2 -21.95 35.35 42.20
N TYR A 3 -22.81 35.28 41.18
CA TYR A 3 -24.20 35.80 40.98
C TYR A 3 -24.98 34.86 39.98
N THR A 4 -26.25 34.39 40.14
CA THR A 4 -27.62 34.99 40.00
C THR A 4 -27.91 35.66 38.63
N GLN A 5 -29.02 35.52 37.86
CA GLN A 5 -30.47 35.21 38.05
C GLN A 5 -31.11 34.90 36.64
N ALA A 6 -32.06 33.94 36.44
CA ALA A 6 -33.56 34.00 36.49
C ALA A 6 -34.21 34.96 35.44
N TYR A 7 -35.23 34.67 34.61
CA TYR A 7 -36.56 33.97 34.66
C TYR A 7 -37.01 33.64 33.20
N GLY A 8 -38.01 32.80 32.82
CA GLY A 8 -39.00 31.94 33.49
C GLY A 8 -39.99 31.27 32.49
N TRP A 9 -40.45 30.04 32.83
CA TRP A 9 -41.78 29.37 32.68
C TRP A 9 -42.60 29.49 31.35
N LEU A 10 -43.33 28.50 30.80
CA LEU A 10 -43.64 27.07 31.03
C LEU A 10 -44.60 26.65 29.87
N MET A 11 -44.39 25.52 29.19
CA MET A 11 -45.45 24.51 28.98
C MET A 11 -44.95 23.20 28.37
N ILE A 12 -45.13 22.18 29.19
CA ILE A 12 -45.13 20.73 29.00
C ILE A 12 -45.75 20.27 27.67
N PHE A 13 -45.00 19.45 26.93
CA PHE A 13 -45.50 18.17 26.42
C PHE A 13 -44.43 17.11 26.64
N THR A 14 -44.76 16.16 27.50
CA THR A 14 -44.09 14.87 27.65
C THR A 14 -44.05 14.15 26.30
N LEU A 15 -42.86 13.94 25.77
CA LEU A 15 -42.56 12.77 24.94
C LEU A 15 -41.32 12.13 25.54
N VAL A 16 -41.57 11.10 26.34
CA VAL A 16 -40.61 10.05 26.64
C VAL A 16 -40.16 9.51 25.28
N GLY A 17 -39.03 10.00 24.80
CA GLY A 17 -38.31 9.43 23.68
C GLY A 17 -37.73 8.12 24.15
N SER A 18 -38.54 7.08 24.13
CA SER A 18 -38.13 5.70 24.28
C SER A 18 -36.94 5.46 23.35
N PHE A 19 -35.77 5.14 23.91
CA PHE A 19 -34.71 4.44 23.20
C PHE A 19 -35.26 3.07 22.80
N HIS A 20 -36.02 3.03 21.72
CA HIS A 20 -36.26 1.82 20.96
C HIS A 20 -35.21 1.79 19.87
N LEU A 21 -34.11 1.09 20.14
CA LEU A 21 -33.38 0.40 19.09
C LEU A 21 -34.37 -0.58 18.46
N ALA A 22 -35.08 -0.12 17.42
CA ALA A 22 -35.89 -1.00 16.60
C ALA A 22 -34.95 -1.98 15.91
N ALA A 23 -34.96 -3.24 16.36
CA ALA A 23 -34.45 -4.36 15.60
C ALA A 23 -35.14 -4.34 14.20
N GLY A 24 -34.38 -4.09 13.12
CA GLY A 24 -34.92 -4.20 11.75
C GLY A 24 -34.39 -3.25 10.67
N GLN A 25 -33.50 -2.31 10.95
CA GLN A 25 -32.81 -1.56 9.88
C GLN A 25 -31.31 -1.47 10.19
N SER A 26 -30.49 -2.15 9.41
CA SER A 26 -29.04 -1.91 9.47
C SER A 26 -28.79 -0.47 9.08
N GLY A 27 -28.19 0.26 10.02
CA GLY A 27 -27.79 1.65 9.89
C GLY A 27 -26.32 1.76 10.22
N PHE A 28 -25.88 2.97 10.54
CA PHE A 28 -24.52 3.27 10.93
C PHE A 28 -24.43 3.56 12.43
N VAL A 29 -23.35 3.14 13.08
CA VAL A 29 -23.08 3.49 14.48
C VAL A 29 -21.66 4.01 14.62
N LEU A 30 -21.55 5.27 15.08
CA LEU A 30 -20.28 5.88 15.46
C LEU A 30 -19.95 5.53 16.91
N LEU A 31 -18.76 5.00 17.11
CA LEU A 31 -18.24 4.56 18.40
C LEU A 31 -17.02 5.38 18.80
N ARG A 32 -16.75 5.45 20.11
CA ARG A 32 -15.50 5.96 20.67
C ARG A 32 -14.95 4.96 21.70
N SER A 33 -13.64 4.79 21.68
CA SER A 33 -12.91 3.98 22.69
C SER A 33 -13.02 4.62 24.07
N THR A 34 -13.24 3.78 25.09
CA THR A 34 -13.12 4.17 26.49
C THR A 34 -11.72 3.90 27.06
N GLU A 35 -10.82 3.33 26.26
CA GLU A 35 -9.50 2.80 26.64
C GLU A 35 -9.54 1.62 27.64
N GLU A 36 -10.73 1.22 28.08
CA GLU A 36 -10.96 0.04 28.89
C GLU A 36 -11.02 -1.23 28.04
N THR A 37 -10.59 -2.35 28.61
CA THR A 37 -10.76 -3.69 28.02
C THR A 37 -11.39 -4.64 29.04
N ILE A 38 -12.30 -5.52 28.59
CA ILE A 38 -12.90 -6.56 29.44
C ILE A 38 -12.73 -7.91 28.73
N GLY A 39 -11.83 -8.73 29.25
CA GLY A 39 -11.48 -10.03 28.66
C GLY A 39 -10.99 -9.86 27.22
N SER A 40 -9.95 -9.04 27.05
CA SER A 40 -9.27 -8.64 25.80
C SER A 40 -10.10 -7.86 24.76
N LEU A 41 -11.41 -7.70 24.95
CA LEU A 41 -12.24 -6.89 24.05
C LEU A 41 -12.23 -5.42 24.50
N PRO A 42 -11.98 -4.46 23.58
CA PRO A 42 -12.06 -3.05 23.90
C PRO A 42 -13.51 -2.64 24.17
N VAL A 43 -13.70 -1.76 25.15
CA VAL A 43 -15.02 -1.22 25.49
C VAL A 43 -15.25 0.08 24.73
N MET A 44 -16.35 0.10 23.97
CA MET A 44 -16.74 1.18 23.06
C MET A 44 -18.09 1.75 23.49
N VAL A 45 -18.23 3.07 23.36
CA VAL A 45 -19.49 3.78 23.62
C VAL A 45 -19.99 4.49 22.37
N PRO A 46 -21.32 4.54 22.12
CA PRO A 46 -21.88 5.34 21.05
C PRO A 46 -21.53 6.82 21.20
N VAL A 47 -21.18 7.47 20.09
CA VAL A 47 -21.02 8.92 20.03
C VAL A 47 -22.41 9.56 19.87
N PRO A 48 -22.83 10.51 20.74
CA PRO A 48 -24.12 11.18 20.60
C PRO A 48 -24.26 11.93 19.27
N ASP A 49 -25.47 11.95 18.72
CA ASP A 49 -25.82 12.66 17.47
C ASP A 49 -25.59 14.18 17.53
N THR A 50 -25.66 14.74 18.74
CA THR A 50 -25.36 16.15 19.02
C THR A 50 -23.87 16.49 18.86
N ALA A 51 -22.97 15.51 18.94
CA ALA A 51 -21.54 15.72 18.87
C ALA A 51 -21.12 16.22 17.47
N ALA A 52 -20.17 17.17 17.43
CA ALA A 52 -19.67 17.73 16.18
C ALA A 52 -19.09 16.65 15.24
N ILE A 53 -18.37 15.67 15.81
CA ILE A 53 -17.76 14.59 15.03
C ILE A 53 -18.80 13.64 14.44
N TYR A 54 -19.91 13.40 15.13
CA TYR A 54 -21.03 12.65 14.59
C TYR A 54 -21.63 13.35 13.38
N LYS A 55 -21.88 14.66 13.49
CA LYS A 55 -22.41 15.47 12.37
C LYS A 55 -21.50 15.45 11.14
N ILE A 56 -20.18 15.56 11.33
CA ILE A 56 -19.20 15.46 10.24
C ILE A 56 -19.28 14.07 9.58
N THR A 57 -19.32 13.02 10.39
CA THR A 57 -19.42 11.64 9.89
C THR A 57 -20.72 11.40 9.13
N GLN A 58 -21.84 11.87 9.66
CA GLN A 58 -23.15 11.79 9.00
C GLN A 58 -23.15 12.55 7.67
N GLN A 59 -22.52 13.72 7.60
CA GLN A 59 -22.36 14.45 6.34
C GLN A 59 -21.49 13.68 5.34
N ALA A 60 -20.41 13.03 5.79
CA ALA A 60 -19.59 12.20 4.92
C ALA A 60 -20.40 11.01 4.36
N ILE A 61 -21.17 10.33 5.21
CA ILE A 61 -22.07 9.24 4.78
C ILE A 61 -23.10 9.73 3.77
N ASN A 62 -23.74 10.88 4.03
CA ASN A 62 -24.84 11.38 3.20
C ASN A 62 -24.38 11.95 1.86
N ASN A 63 -23.16 12.49 1.78
CA ASN A 63 -22.72 13.30 0.66
C ASN A 63 -21.56 12.69 -0.15
N THR A 64 -21.15 11.46 0.15
CA THR A 64 -20.00 10.78 -0.48
C THR A 64 -20.31 9.31 -0.74
N PHE A 65 -19.40 8.61 -1.40
CA PHE A 65 -19.52 7.17 -1.64
C PHE A 65 -19.59 6.32 -0.36
N MET A 66 -19.25 6.85 0.83
CA MET A 66 -19.39 6.14 2.10
C MET A 66 -20.82 5.60 2.32
N GLY A 67 -21.86 6.39 2.05
CA GLY A 67 -23.24 5.92 2.17
C GLY A 67 -23.57 4.77 1.22
N GLN A 68 -23.02 4.82 0.00
CA GLN A 68 -23.15 3.72 -0.96
C GLN A 68 -22.44 2.45 -0.47
N SER A 69 -21.27 2.58 0.16
CA SER A 69 -20.55 1.42 0.74
C SER A 69 -21.30 0.78 1.91
N ILE A 70 -21.93 1.59 2.78
CA ILE A 70 -22.80 1.08 3.87
C ILE A 70 -24.00 0.34 3.27
N ARG A 71 -24.60 0.89 2.22
CA ARG A 71 -25.69 0.24 1.49
C ARG A 71 -25.27 -1.09 0.87
N LEU A 72 -24.05 -1.19 0.33
CA LEU A 72 -23.50 -2.46 -0.16
C LEU A 72 -23.34 -3.49 0.97
N TYR A 73 -22.86 -3.06 2.14
CA TYR A 73 -22.77 -3.91 3.33
C TYR A 73 -24.15 -4.41 3.78
N ASP A 74 -25.17 -3.56 3.77
CA ASP A 74 -26.55 -3.96 4.05
C ASP A 74 -27.06 -5.04 3.08
N LEU A 75 -26.78 -4.88 1.78
CA LEU A 75 -27.17 -5.85 0.76
C LEU A 75 -26.46 -7.20 0.95
N ALA A 76 -25.16 -7.18 1.29
CA ALA A 76 -24.39 -8.38 1.60
C ALA A 76 -24.97 -9.13 2.82
N GLN A 77 -25.32 -8.41 3.89
CA GLN A 77 -25.95 -9.00 5.06
C GLN A 77 -27.33 -9.56 4.75
N GLN A 78 -28.15 -8.83 3.99
CA GLN A 78 -29.49 -9.29 3.63
C GLN A 78 -29.44 -10.53 2.74
N TYR A 79 -28.46 -10.61 1.84
CA TYR A 79 -28.16 -11.81 1.08
C TYR A 79 -27.93 -13.00 2.00
N LEU A 80 -27.04 -12.89 2.98
CA LEU A 80 -26.75 -13.98 3.91
C LEU A 80 -27.92 -14.33 4.82
N ILE A 81 -28.74 -13.35 5.23
CA ILE A 81 -29.97 -13.61 5.99
C ILE A 81 -30.92 -14.47 5.17
N ASN A 82 -31.16 -14.10 3.90
CA ASN A 82 -32.04 -14.84 3.02
C ASN A 82 -31.47 -16.21 2.59
N GLN A 83 -30.16 -16.42 2.72
CA GLN A 83 -29.51 -17.73 2.59
C GLN A 83 -29.50 -18.54 3.90
N GLY A 84 -30.04 -18.01 5.00
CA GLY A 84 -30.03 -18.65 6.31
C GLY A 84 -28.63 -18.75 6.94
N LYS A 85 -27.69 -17.89 6.53
CA LYS A 85 -26.29 -17.85 6.99
C LYS A 85 -26.03 -16.77 8.04
N LEU A 86 -26.88 -15.76 8.10
CA LEU A 86 -26.86 -14.71 9.11
C LEU A 86 -28.25 -14.62 9.77
N ILE A 87 -28.30 -14.45 11.09
CA ILE A 87 -29.58 -14.42 11.82
C ILE A 87 -30.14 -12.99 11.87
N HIS A 88 -29.28 -12.03 12.18
CA HIS A 88 -29.65 -10.63 12.31
C HIS A 88 -28.58 -9.76 11.65
N PRO A 89 -28.96 -8.63 11.03
CA PRO A 89 -28.00 -7.71 10.49
C PRO A 89 -27.36 -6.90 11.63
N GLU A 90 -26.08 -6.61 11.49
CA GLU A 90 -25.31 -5.68 12.31
C GLU A 90 -25.22 -4.31 11.60
N PRO A 91 -25.20 -3.19 12.34
CA PRO A 91 -24.94 -1.89 11.74
C PRO A 91 -23.47 -1.80 11.31
N ALA A 92 -23.19 -0.91 10.36
CA ALA A 92 -21.82 -0.56 10.02
C ALA A 92 -21.20 0.24 11.18
N TYR A 93 -20.29 -0.39 11.93
CA TYR A 93 -19.60 0.23 13.06
C TYR A 93 -18.36 0.99 12.59
N LEU A 94 -18.26 2.26 12.97
CA LEU A 94 -17.05 3.07 12.83
C LEU A 94 -16.60 3.51 14.21
N ALA A 95 -15.43 3.10 14.64
CA ALA A 95 -14.81 3.54 15.87
C ALA A 95 -13.85 4.70 15.60
N ILE A 96 -13.91 5.72 16.45
CA ILE A 96 -12.90 6.76 16.54
C ILE A 96 -11.99 6.42 17.71
N THR A 97 -10.76 6.00 17.41
CA THR A 97 -9.75 5.71 18.42
C THR A 97 -8.53 6.62 18.28
N THR A 98 -7.63 6.54 19.26
CA THR A 98 -6.40 7.33 19.31
C THR A 98 -5.17 6.55 18.82
N HIS A 99 -5.29 5.23 18.61
CA HIS A 99 -4.18 4.34 18.28
C HIS A 99 -4.32 3.79 16.86
N GLN A 100 -3.31 4.02 16.01
CA GLN A 100 -3.21 3.53 14.62
C GLN A 100 -4.57 3.29 13.93
N GLY A 101 -5.25 4.38 13.56
CA GLY A 101 -6.48 4.31 12.77
C GLY A 101 -6.19 3.92 11.31
N GLY A 102 -7.19 3.37 10.63
CA GLY A 102 -7.14 2.95 9.23
C GLY A 102 -7.33 1.46 9.00
N TYR A 103 -7.94 0.70 9.92
CA TYR A 103 -8.02 -0.76 9.81
C TYR A 103 -9.38 -1.32 10.23
N ALA A 104 -9.85 -2.35 9.51
CA ALA A 104 -10.92 -3.22 9.97
C ALA A 104 -10.48 -4.07 11.19
N LYS A 105 -11.28 -4.04 12.26
CA LYS A 105 -11.06 -4.79 13.50
C LYS A 105 -12.28 -5.67 13.81
N THR A 106 -12.09 -6.64 14.71
CA THR A 106 -13.13 -7.59 15.12
C THR A 106 -13.19 -7.63 16.64
N GLY A 107 -14.40 -7.67 17.20
CA GLY A 107 -14.61 -7.91 18.62
C GLY A 107 -14.56 -6.64 19.46
N PHE A 108 -15.67 -6.32 20.12
CA PHE A 108 -15.73 -5.23 21.10
C PHE A 108 -16.87 -5.43 22.10
N ILE A 109 -16.93 -4.58 23.11
CA ILE A 109 -18.07 -4.47 24.02
C ILE A 109 -18.75 -3.12 23.79
N LEU A 110 -20.04 -3.16 23.47
CA LEU A 110 -20.85 -1.96 23.34
C LEU A 110 -21.46 -1.60 24.69
N ARG A 111 -21.06 -0.47 25.25
CA ARG A 111 -21.62 0.08 26.49
C ARG A 111 -22.63 1.17 26.17
N THR A 112 -23.89 0.95 26.55
CA THR A 112 -24.99 1.91 26.36
C THR A 112 -25.69 2.12 27.70
N GLY A 113 -25.45 3.26 28.35
CA GLY A 113 -25.93 3.51 29.71
C GLY A 113 -25.36 2.47 30.69
N ASN A 114 -26.24 1.73 31.36
CA ASN A 114 -25.86 0.68 32.32
C ASN A 114 -25.76 -0.73 31.70
N GLN A 115 -25.94 -0.86 30.38
CA GLN A 115 -25.91 -2.15 29.69
C GLN A 115 -24.59 -2.33 28.93
N GLU A 116 -24.01 -3.52 29.05
CA GLU A 116 -22.85 -3.95 28.27
C GLU A 116 -23.24 -5.13 27.39
N ILE A 117 -23.02 -4.98 26.08
CA ILE A 117 -23.33 -6.00 25.09
C ILE A 117 -22.01 -6.48 24.48
N ARG A 118 -21.66 -7.74 24.74
CA ARG A 118 -20.49 -8.39 24.12
C ARG A 118 -20.76 -8.68 22.64
N LYS A 119 -19.86 -8.21 21.78
CA LYS A 119 -19.90 -8.42 20.32
C LYS A 119 -18.57 -8.99 19.84
N PRO A 120 -18.23 -10.25 20.18
CA PRO A 120 -16.92 -10.84 19.88
C PRO A 120 -16.67 -11.03 18.39
N ASP A 121 -17.74 -11.26 17.61
CA ASP A 121 -17.65 -11.52 16.16
C ASP A 121 -18.00 -10.30 15.30
N ALA A 122 -18.39 -9.17 15.90
CA ALA A 122 -18.76 -7.99 15.14
C ALA A 122 -17.52 -7.26 14.64
N HIS A 123 -17.58 -6.82 13.39
CA HIS A 123 -16.55 -6.02 12.77
C HIS A 123 -16.80 -4.53 12.96
N TYR A 124 -15.73 -3.76 13.08
CA TYR A 124 -15.78 -2.31 13.07
C TYR A 124 -14.57 -1.75 12.33
N ILE A 125 -14.74 -0.59 11.71
CA ILE A 125 -13.65 0.14 11.07
C ILE A 125 -13.10 1.11 12.10
N ASP A 126 -11.80 1.08 12.33
CA ASP A 126 -11.14 2.00 13.27
C ASP A 126 -10.49 3.14 12.48
N LEU A 127 -10.83 4.39 12.80
CA LEU A 127 -10.23 5.59 12.21
C LEU A 127 -9.84 6.59 13.30
N THR A 128 -8.87 7.46 13.01
CA THR A 128 -8.58 8.61 13.89
C THR A 128 -9.52 9.77 13.61
N GLU A 129 -9.66 10.68 14.60
CA GLU A 129 -10.38 11.94 14.39
C GLU A 129 -9.75 12.80 13.27
N GLY A 130 -8.42 12.68 13.08
CA GLY A 130 -7.71 13.32 11.98
C GLY A 130 -8.18 12.84 10.61
N ASN A 131 -8.41 11.53 10.44
CA ASN A 131 -8.92 10.98 9.17
C ASN A 131 -10.31 11.54 8.82
N LEU A 132 -11.19 11.69 9.80
CA LEU A 132 -12.55 12.22 9.60
C LEU A 132 -12.57 13.72 9.24
N ARG A 133 -11.63 14.48 9.80
CA ARG A 133 -11.52 15.93 9.58
C ARG A 133 -10.68 16.31 8.37
N ALA A 134 -9.92 15.37 7.82
CA ALA A 134 -9.11 15.60 6.63
C ALA A 134 -9.99 15.97 5.43
N PRO A 135 -9.48 16.75 4.46
CA PRO A 135 -10.24 17.14 3.29
C PRO A 135 -10.69 15.91 2.47
N TRP A 136 -12.00 15.82 2.19
CA TRP A 136 -12.59 14.67 1.51
C TRP A 136 -12.17 14.53 0.05
N ASN A 137 -11.76 15.64 -0.57
CA ASN A 137 -11.31 15.71 -1.95
C ASN A 137 -9.82 15.35 -2.12
N GLN A 138 -9.27 14.58 -1.17
CA GLN A 138 -7.89 14.10 -1.20
C GLN A 138 -7.81 12.55 -1.29
N LEU A 139 -6.73 12.04 -1.87
CA LEU A 139 -6.29 10.66 -1.89
C LEU A 139 -6.10 10.20 -0.45
N GLN A 140 -6.55 8.99 -0.15
CA GLN A 140 -6.61 8.44 1.20
C GLN A 140 -7.48 9.24 2.17
N SER A 141 -8.39 10.08 1.66
CA SER A 141 -9.44 10.61 2.52
C SER A 141 -10.40 9.50 2.93
N ILE A 142 -11.21 9.78 3.95
CA ILE A 142 -12.21 8.83 4.43
C ILE A 142 -13.19 8.35 3.34
N THR A 143 -13.39 9.12 2.27
CA THR A 143 -14.29 8.73 1.18
C THR A 143 -13.79 7.55 0.36
N GLN A 144 -12.49 7.21 0.48
CA GLN A 144 -11.88 6.03 -0.15
C GLN A 144 -11.45 5.00 0.88
N LEU A 145 -10.85 5.47 1.99
CA LEU A 145 -10.36 4.60 3.06
C LEU A 145 -11.49 3.80 3.71
N TYR A 146 -12.64 4.43 3.99
CA TYR A 146 -13.74 3.69 4.62
C TYR A 146 -14.35 2.62 3.70
N PRO A 147 -14.64 2.89 2.41
CA PRO A 147 -15.04 1.83 1.47
C PRO A 147 -14.02 0.70 1.31
N HIS A 148 -12.72 1.00 1.34
CA HIS A 148 -11.63 0.01 1.34
C HIS A 148 -11.77 -0.93 2.54
N GLU A 149 -11.76 -0.38 3.76
CA GLU A 149 -11.84 -1.19 4.99
C GLU A 149 -13.16 -1.97 5.10
N LEU A 150 -14.27 -1.38 4.64
CA LEU A 150 -15.56 -2.07 4.65
C LEU A 150 -15.59 -3.23 3.65
N MET A 151 -14.78 -3.18 2.58
CA MET A 151 -14.67 -4.28 1.64
C MET A 151 -13.99 -5.51 2.24
N HIS A 152 -12.97 -5.34 3.09
CA HIS A 152 -12.41 -6.46 3.84
C HIS A 152 -13.47 -7.13 4.72
N VAL A 153 -14.29 -6.31 5.41
CA VAL A 153 -15.39 -6.81 6.24
C VAL A 153 -16.42 -7.56 5.39
N MET A 154 -16.84 -7.01 4.25
CA MET A 154 -17.77 -7.67 3.33
C MET A 154 -17.20 -8.98 2.78
N PHE A 155 -15.93 -8.99 2.38
CA PHE A 155 -15.27 -10.17 1.86
C PHE A 155 -15.24 -11.28 2.93
N LYS A 156 -14.78 -10.97 4.14
CA LYS A 156 -14.77 -11.92 5.27
C LYS A 156 -16.17 -12.40 5.65
N LEU A 157 -17.17 -11.53 5.60
CA LEU A 157 -18.56 -11.86 5.91
C LEU A 157 -19.16 -12.84 4.87
N LEU A 158 -18.86 -12.64 3.58
CA LEU A 158 -19.46 -13.40 2.49
C LEU A 158 -18.76 -14.74 2.26
N SER A 159 -17.43 -14.75 2.32
CA SER A 159 -16.62 -15.93 2.00
C SER A 159 -16.61 -16.96 3.14
N SER A 160 -16.25 -18.20 2.79
CA SER A 160 -16.20 -19.31 3.76
C SER A 160 -14.86 -19.34 4.52
N GLY A 161 -14.92 -19.54 5.84
CA GLY A 161 -13.75 -19.58 6.73
C GLY A 161 -13.90 -18.65 7.94
N LYS A 162 -13.26 -18.97 9.06
CA LYS A 162 -13.22 -18.20 10.31
C LYS A 162 -11.80 -17.93 10.83
N ASP A 163 -10.79 -18.65 10.33
CA ASP A 163 -9.41 -18.58 10.79
C ASP A 163 -8.62 -17.43 10.14
N SER A 164 -7.49 -17.09 10.76
CA SER A 164 -6.56 -16.07 10.27
C SER A 164 -5.83 -16.53 9.00
N ILE A 165 -5.59 -15.58 8.10
CA ILE A 165 -4.82 -15.82 6.86
C ILE A 165 -3.38 -16.18 7.21
N GLN A 166 -2.90 -17.32 6.73
CA GLN A 166 -1.47 -17.65 6.79
C GLN A 166 -0.77 -17.11 5.54
N SER A 167 0.17 -16.19 5.74
CA SER A 167 1.06 -15.64 4.71
C SER A 167 2.45 -16.23 4.89
N PHE A 168 3.07 -16.70 3.81
CA PHE A 168 4.49 -17.08 3.83
C PHE A 168 5.39 -15.97 3.29
N ASN A 169 4.81 -14.91 2.73
CA ASN A 169 5.58 -13.76 2.33
C ASN A 169 6.08 -12.97 3.54
N VAL A 170 7.38 -12.68 3.54
CA VAL A 170 8.06 -11.90 4.58
C VAL A 170 8.09 -10.41 4.29
N ASN A 171 7.80 -10.00 3.04
CA ASN A 171 7.68 -8.60 2.70
C ASN A 171 6.32 -8.08 3.18
N MET A 172 6.31 -6.86 3.72
CA MET A 172 5.07 -6.13 3.90
C MET A 172 4.41 -5.97 2.53
N HIS A 173 3.11 -6.18 2.53
CA HIS A 173 2.33 -6.09 1.32
C HIS A 173 2.18 -4.64 0.85
N PHE A 174 2.30 -4.45 -0.46
CA PHE A 174 2.17 -3.18 -1.17
C PHE A 174 1.61 -3.50 -2.56
N PHE A 175 1.03 -2.50 -3.21
CA PHE A 175 0.32 -2.60 -4.49
C PHE A 175 1.09 -3.37 -5.58
N SER A 176 2.41 -3.18 -5.63
CA SER A 176 3.28 -3.78 -6.65
C SER A 176 4.05 -5.01 -6.16
N VAL A 177 4.01 -5.33 -4.87
CA VAL A 177 4.71 -6.48 -4.27
C VAL A 177 3.93 -7.75 -4.57
N MET A 178 4.65 -8.81 -4.92
CA MET A 178 4.07 -10.15 -5.02
C MET A 178 3.88 -10.71 -3.62
N THR A 179 2.68 -11.16 -3.29
CA THR A 179 2.29 -11.73 -2.00
C THR A 179 1.78 -13.16 -2.17
N ASP A 180 1.19 -13.74 -1.13
CA ASP A 180 0.36 -14.94 -1.28
C ASP A 180 -0.97 -14.59 -1.98
N TYR A 181 -1.58 -15.55 -2.68
CA TYR A 181 -2.85 -15.32 -3.40
C TYR A 181 -3.98 -14.79 -2.52
N ASN A 182 -3.98 -15.17 -1.25
CA ASN A 182 -4.96 -14.70 -0.27
C ASN A 182 -4.82 -13.20 -0.03
N THR A 183 -3.63 -12.77 0.38
CA THR A 183 -3.29 -11.37 0.59
C THR A 183 -3.53 -10.56 -0.68
N ALA A 184 -3.03 -11.04 -1.82
CA ALA A 184 -3.24 -10.41 -3.13
C ALA A 184 -4.72 -10.18 -3.44
N PHE A 185 -5.57 -11.16 -3.17
CA PHE A 185 -7.00 -11.04 -3.42
C PHE A 185 -7.71 -10.13 -2.42
N ASN A 186 -7.44 -10.30 -1.12
CA ASN A 186 -8.07 -9.52 -0.05
C ASN A 186 -7.77 -8.03 -0.21
N GLU A 187 -6.49 -7.68 -0.30
CA GLU A 187 -6.04 -6.30 -0.47
C GLU A 187 -6.41 -5.77 -1.85
N GLY A 188 -6.17 -6.52 -2.93
CA GLY A 188 -6.51 -6.05 -4.27
C GLY A 188 -8.01 -5.80 -4.48
N LEU A 189 -8.89 -6.63 -3.90
CA LEU A 189 -10.34 -6.40 -3.93
C LEU A 189 -10.71 -5.13 -3.14
N ALA A 190 -10.10 -4.91 -1.97
CA ALA A 190 -10.36 -3.73 -1.14
C ALA A 190 -9.79 -2.44 -1.75
N GLU A 191 -8.58 -2.48 -2.31
CA GLU A 191 -7.99 -1.38 -3.06
C GLU A 191 -8.82 -1.00 -4.28
N SER A 192 -9.44 -1.98 -4.95
CA SER A 192 -10.38 -1.70 -6.05
C SER A 192 -11.56 -0.84 -5.59
N MET A 193 -11.98 -0.95 -4.32
CA MET A 193 -13.04 -0.12 -3.76
C MET A 193 -12.65 1.33 -3.59
N GLU A 194 -11.37 1.64 -3.43
CA GLU A 194 -10.93 3.05 -3.52
C GLU A 194 -11.17 3.61 -4.92
N ASN A 195 -10.90 2.82 -5.96
CA ASN A 195 -11.08 3.24 -7.35
C ASN A 195 -12.56 3.36 -7.70
N ILE A 196 -13.36 2.37 -7.32
CA ILE A 196 -14.82 2.35 -7.52
C ILE A 196 -15.46 3.52 -6.78
N ALA A 197 -15.05 3.81 -5.54
CA ALA A 197 -15.55 4.97 -4.79
C ALA A 197 -15.31 6.28 -5.55
N ARG A 198 -14.14 6.44 -6.17
CA ARG A 198 -13.80 7.63 -7.00
C ARG A 198 -14.62 7.67 -8.30
N LEU A 199 -14.79 6.53 -8.98
CA LEU A 199 -15.53 6.42 -10.25
C LEU A 199 -17.01 6.76 -10.08
N TYR A 200 -17.60 6.36 -8.96
CA TYR A 200 -19.01 6.53 -8.65
C TYR A 200 -19.28 7.65 -7.62
N GLU A 201 -18.29 8.50 -7.33
CA GLU A 201 -18.45 9.67 -6.46
C GLU A 201 -19.42 10.67 -7.11
N ARG A 202 -20.54 10.93 -6.44
CA ARG A 202 -21.61 11.81 -6.92
C ARG A 202 -21.32 13.28 -6.61
N ASN A 203 -20.44 13.55 -5.65
CA ASN A 203 -20.08 14.90 -5.29
C ASN A 203 -19.00 15.47 -6.24
N ASP A 204 -19.42 16.39 -7.11
CA ASP A 204 -18.56 17.01 -8.12
C ASP A 204 -17.33 17.71 -7.52
N SER A 205 -17.46 18.32 -6.34
CA SER A 205 -16.35 19.01 -5.68
C SER A 205 -15.28 18.02 -5.23
N ILE A 206 -15.70 16.87 -4.70
CA ILE A 206 -14.80 15.79 -4.28
C ILE A 206 -14.12 15.18 -5.51
N ARG A 207 -14.90 14.81 -6.53
CA ARG A 207 -14.39 14.22 -7.78
C ARG A 207 -13.39 15.12 -8.50
N THR A 208 -13.70 16.41 -8.62
CA THR A 208 -12.80 17.39 -9.25
C THR A 208 -11.53 17.59 -8.43
N GLY A 209 -11.66 17.76 -7.10
CA GLY A 209 -10.51 17.94 -6.22
C GLY A 209 -9.58 16.72 -6.17
N LEU A 210 -10.12 15.51 -6.24
CA LEU A 210 -9.35 14.27 -6.37
C LEU A 210 -8.56 14.25 -7.68
N THR A 211 -9.21 14.59 -8.80
CA THR A 211 -8.56 14.64 -10.12
C THR A 211 -7.40 15.66 -10.13
N GLU A 212 -7.60 16.83 -9.53
CA GLU A 212 -6.55 17.84 -9.40
C GLU A 212 -5.42 17.38 -8.48
N GLN A 213 -5.75 16.72 -7.37
CA GLN A 213 -4.73 16.24 -6.45
C GLN A 213 -3.90 15.10 -7.06
N VAL A 214 -4.51 14.17 -7.81
CA VAL A 214 -3.78 13.14 -8.56
C VAL A 214 -2.73 13.79 -9.46
N LYS A 215 -3.08 14.85 -10.21
CA LYS A 215 -2.10 15.60 -11.04
C LYS A 215 -0.98 16.25 -10.21
N ARG A 216 -1.30 16.78 -9.03
CA ARG A 216 -0.28 17.37 -8.13
C ARG A 216 0.65 16.31 -7.58
N VAL A 217 0.11 15.19 -7.11
CA VAL A 217 0.86 14.06 -6.56
C VAL A 217 1.71 13.43 -7.66
N GLU A 218 1.18 13.23 -8.86
CA GLU A 218 1.92 12.74 -10.03
C GLU A 218 3.21 13.52 -10.27
N LYS A 219 3.13 14.85 -10.33
CA LYS A 219 4.32 15.70 -10.50
C LYS A 219 5.32 15.52 -9.35
N TYR A 220 4.81 15.43 -8.11
CA TYR A 220 5.62 15.27 -6.91
C TYR A 220 6.36 13.92 -6.90
N VAL A 221 5.65 12.82 -7.20
CA VAL A 221 6.18 11.46 -7.14
C VAL A 221 7.03 11.11 -8.36
N ASN A 222 6.70 11.58 -9.56
CA ASN A 222 7.50 11.31 -10.76
C ASN A 222 8.92 11.86 -10.62
N THR A 223 9.06 13.08 -10.09
CA THR A 223 10.39 13.69 -9.87
C THR A 223 11.21 12.84 -8.89
N ARG A 224 10.58 12.35 -7.82
CA ARG A 224 11.26 11.56 -6.78
C ARG A 224 11.54 10.13 -7.22
N GLY A 225 10.64 9.55 -8.00
CA GLY A 225 10.82 8.24 -8.61
C GLY A 225 11.99 8.22 -9.58
N GLN A 226 12.12 9.24 -10.44
CA GLN A 226 13.29 9.36 -11.32
C GLN A 226 14.60 9.53 -10.53
N GLY A 227 14.59 10.40 -9.51
CA GLY A 227 15.74 10.55 -8.62
C GLY A 227 16.12 9.25 -7.88
N PHE A 228 15.12 8.47 -7.44
CA PHE A 228 15.32 7.16 -6.82
C PHE A 228 15.92 6.13 -7.80
N ILE A 229 15.46 6.12 -9.05
CA ILE A 229 16.05 5.30 -10.12
C ILE A 229 17.50 5.73 -10.37
N HIS A 230 17.80 7.03 -10.38
CA HIS A 230 19.17 7.52 -10.52
C HIS A 230 20.04 7.08 -9.34
N ASP A 231 19.56 7.20 -8.10
CA ASP A 231 20.27 6.71 -6.91
C ASP A 231 20.55 5.20 -7.02
N ALA A 232 19.62 4.39 -7.54
CA ALA A 232 19.83 2.95 -7.72
C ALA A 232 20.89 2.60 -8.79
N HIS A 233 21.11 3.46 -9.79
CA HIS A 233 21.93 3.13 -10.97
C HIS A 233 23.25 3.90 -11.08
N TRP A 234 23.29 5.16 -10.64
CA TRP A 234 24.39 6.08 -10.93
C TRP A 234 25.37 6.17 -9.75
N PRO A 235 26.62 5.71 -9.88
CA PRO A 235 27.53 5.57 -8.75
C PRO A 235 27.95 6.91 -8.12
N LEU A 236 28.41 6.86 -6.86
CA LEU A 236 28.98 7.99 -6.12
C LEU A 236 27.99 9.15 -5.84
N ARG A 237 26.70 8.92 -5.94
CA ARG A 237 25.67 9.86 -5.48
C ARG A 237 25.54 9.84 -3.96
N LEU A 238 24.98 10.90 -3.40
CA LEU A 238 24.58 10.97 -1.99
C LEU A 238 23.23 10.29 -1.69
N ASP A 239 22.61 9.70 -2.72
CA ASP A 239 21.38 8.93 -2.67
C ASP A 239 20.20 9.63 -1.97
N TYR A 240 20.02 10.94 -2.20
CA TYR A 240 19.03 11.77 -1.50
C TYR A 240 17.58 11.27 -1.63
N TYR A 241 17.20 10.71 -2.77
CA TYR A 241 15.84 10.25 -3.02
C TYR A 241 15.57 8.91 -2.32
N THR A 242 16.58 8.04 -2.27
CA THR A 242 16.55 6.80 -1.47
C THR A 242 16.54 7.11 0.03
N VAL A 243 17.34 8.10 0.48
CA VAL A 243 17.41 8.53 1.89
C VAL A 243 16.09 9.15 2.37
N SER A 244 15.41 9.89 1.48
CA SER A 244 14.14 10.55 1.81
C SER A 244 12.90 9.71 1.52
N MET A 245 13.04 8.41 1.22
CA MET A 245 11.94 7.53 0.80
C MET A 245 10.75 7.50 1.76
N LEU A 246 11.00 7.50 3.08
CA LEU A 246 9.96 7.59 4.11
C LEU A 246 9.04 8.80 3.98
N VAL A 247 9.52 9.89 3.37
CA VAL A 247 8.76 11.14 3.21
C VAL A 247 7.77 11.05 2.06
N TRP A 248 8.14 10.36 0.97
CA TRP A 248 7.42 10.46 -0.29
C TRP A 248 6.79 9.15 -0.77
N TYR A 249 7.30 7.99 -0.35
CA TYR A 249 6.88 6.71 -0.89
C TYR A 249 5.40 6.43 -0.64
N ASN A 250 4.86 6.78 0.52
CA ASN A 250 3.42 6.62 0.78
C ASN A 250 2.56 7.41 -0.22
N GLN A 251 2.97 8.62 -0.63
CA GLN A 251 2.24 9.35 -1.68
C GLN A 251 2.34 8.65 -3.04
N PHE A 252 3.49 8.02 -3.32
CA PHE A 252 3.66 7.22 -4.53
C PHE A 252 2.81 5.95 -4.52
N GLU A 253 2.77 5.24 -3.40
CA GLU A 253 1.91 4.08 -3.19
C GLU A 253 0.44 4.40 -3.46
N ASN A 254 -0.05 5.51 -2.89
CA ASN A 254 -1.41 6.00 -3.12
C ASN A 254 -1.67 6.41 -4.57
N TYR A 255 -0.66 6.98 -5.23
CA TYR A 255 -0.75 7.29 -6.66
C TYR A 255 -0.85 6.01 -7.50
N LYS A 256 -0.06 4.96 -7.20
CA LYS A 256 -0.11 3.68 -7.91
C LYS A 256 -1.48 3.02 -7.80
N ARG A 257 -2.01 2.89 -6.57
CA ARG A 257 -3.33 2.30 -6.30
C ARG A 257 -4.45 2.85 -7.19
N PHE A 258 -4.34 4.12 -7.59
CA PHE A 258 -5.25 4.74 -8.54
C PHE A 258 -4.77 4.66 -9.99
N VAL A 259 -3.64 5.29 -10.30
CA VAL A 259 -3.22 5.52 -11.68
C VAL A 259 -2.73 4.24 -12.33
N PHE A 260 -1.95 3.43 -11.61
CA PHE A 260 -1.43 2.18 -12.16
C PHE A 260 -2.56 1.15 -12.32
N ALA A 261 -3.52 1.14 -11.39
CA ALA A 261 -4.71 0.31 -11.50
C ALA A 261 -5.46 0.57 -12.81
N ARG A 262 -5.80 1.83 -13.08
CA ARG A 262 -6.60 2.25 -14.26
C ARG A 262 -5.84 2.21 -15.58
N ASN A 263 -4.52 2.40 -15.54
CA ASN A 263 -3.67 2.38 -16.74
C ASN A 263 -3.10 0.98 -17.04
N ASN A 264 -3.56 -0.05 -16.31
CA ASN A 264 -3.10 -1.44 -16.47
C ASN A 264 -1.58 -1.61 -16.31
N GLU A 265 -0.95 -0.81 -15.44
CA GLU A 265 0.50 -0.79 -15.28
C GLU A 265 1.04 -1.97 -14.48
N GLU A 266 0.22 -2.57 -13.63
CA GLU A 266 0.60 -3.71 -12.78
C GLU A 266 0.61 -5.05 -13.50
N THR A 267 0.38 -5.08 -14.81
CA THR A 267 0.52 -6.31 -15.61
C THR A 267 1.95 -6.58 -16.05
N PHE A 268 2.86 -5.64 -15.87
CA PHE A 268 4.25 -5.75 -16.29
C PHE A 268 5.16 -6.18 -15.13
N LEU A 269 6.18 -6.96 -15.47
CA LEU A 269 7.30 -7.26 -14.59
C LEU A 269 8.18 -6.04 -14.42
N ARG A 270 8.89 -6.02 -13.30
CA ARG A 270 9.75 -4.92 -12.89
C ARG A 270 11.17 -5.40 -12.61
N PRO A 271 11.83 -6.07 -13.58
CA PRO A 271 13.20 -6.51 -13.40
C PRO A 271 14.06 -5.28 -13.11
N ALA A 272 14.86 -5.35 -12.05
CA ALA A 272 15.54 -4.20 -11.51
C ALA A 272 17.03 -4.51 -11.41
N ALA A 273 17.81 -4.02 -12.37
CA ALA A 273 19.26 -4.03 -12.23
C ALA A 273 19.65 -2.94 -11.23
N SER A 274 20.48 -3.25 -10.24
CA SER A 274 21.02 -2.23 -9.33
C SER A 274 22.44 -2.60 -8.89
N ARG A 275 23.08 -1.71 -8.13
CA ARG A 275 24.46 -1.90 -7.64
C ARG A 275 24.57 -3.09 -6.69
N THR A 276 23.50 -3.38 -5.95
CA THR A 276 23.41 -4.50 -5.00
C THR A 276 22.11 -5.26 -5.18
N LEU A 277 22.11 -6.54 -4.82
CA LEU A 277 20.90 -7.39 -4.87
C LEU A 277 19.79 -6.84 -3.97
N ARG A 278 20.13 -6.32 -2.79
CA ARG A 278 19.16 -5.68 -1.88
C ARG A 278 18.46 -4.51 -2.56
N GLN A 279 19.22 -3.60 -3.18
CA GLN A 279 18.65 -2.45 -3.88
C GLN A 279 17.82 -2.87 -5.10
N ALA A 280 18.23 -3.93 -5.81
CA ALA A 280 17.44 -4.50 -6.90
C ALA A 280 16.06 -4.98 -6.40
N ILE A 281 16.02 -5.76 -5.32
CA ILE A 281 14.76 -6.21 -4.70
C ILE A 281 13.91 -5.02 -4.24
N THR A 282 14.51 -4.02 -3.56
CA THR A 282 13.80 -2.81 -3.12
C THR A 282 13.23 -2.03 -4.30
N LEU A 283 14.01 -1.83 -5.38
CA LEU A 283 13.57 -1.11 -6.57
C LEU A 283 12.42 -1.84 -7.26
N ARG A 284 12.51 -3.16 -7.45
CA ARG A 284 11.43 -3.99 -7.98
C ARG A 284 10.16 -3.86 -7.13
N ASN A 285 10.28 -4.13 -5.83
CA ASN A 285 9.16 -4.14 -4.88
C ASN A 285 8.52 -2.75 -4.75
N SER A 286 9.29 -1.68 -4.94
CA SER A 286 8.76 -0.32 -4.90
C SER A 286 7.77 0.01 -6.02
N GLY A 287 7.86 -0.67 -7.16
CA GLY A 287 7.03 -0.32 -8.30
C GLY A 287 7.38 1.01 -8.96
N VAL A 288 8.48 1.67 -8.56
CA VAL A 288 8.88 2.97 -9.11
C VAL A 288 9.30 2.85 -10.57
N GLU A 289 10.13 1.85 -10.87
CA GLU A 289 10.52 1.56 -12.24
C GLU A 289 9.46 0.68 -12.91
N ASN A 290 8.99 1.11 -14.09
CA ASN A 290 8.07 0.35 -14.91
C ASN A 290 8.54 0.34 -16.38
N PRO A 291 9.45 -0.57 -16.74
CA PRO A 291 10.01 -0.58 -18.09
C PRO A 291 8.99 -1.06 -19.15
N LYS A 292 7.85 -1.63 -18.74
CA LYS A 292 6.76 -2.15 -19.61
C LYS A 292 7.25 -3.12 -20.70
N GLN A 293 8.30 -3.89 -20.41
CA GLN A 293 8.95 -4.78 -21.38
C GLN A 293 8.34 -6.19 -21.43
N LYS A 294 8.06 -6.77 -20.26
CA LYS A 294 7.59 -8.16 -20.14
C LYS A 294 6.37 -8.20 -19.24
N LYS A 295 5.31 -8.93 -19.64
CA LYS A 295 4.13 -9.13 -18.80
C LYS A 295 4.37 -10.20 -17.74
N LYS A 296 3.72 -10.04 -16.59
CA LYS A 296 3.63 -11.03 -15.52
C LYS A 296 3.08 -12.36 -16.07
N ASN A 297 3.57 -13.46 -15.52
CA ASN A 297 2.98 -14.78 -15.74
C ASN A 297 1.67 -14.92 -14.93
N GLN A 298 0.95 -16.03 -15.09
CA GLN A 298 -0.35 -16.18 -14.45
C GLN A 298 -0.26 -16.21 -12.91
N VAL A 299 0.70 -16.93 -12.34
CA VAL A 299 0.96 -16.98 -10.89
C VAL A 299 1.28 -15.57 -10.37
N GLN A 300 2.14 -14.86 -11.09
CA GLN A 300 2.52 -13.48 -10.81
C GLN A 300 1.32 -12.50 -10.84
N CYS A 301 0.39 -12.65 -11.79
CA CYS A 301 -0.85 -11.87 -11.81
C CYS A 301 -1.75 -12.18 -10.60
N MET A 302 -1.93 -13.46 -10.27
CA MET A 302 -2.80 -13.88 -9.16
C MET A 302 -2.23 -13.52 -7.78
N ALA A 303 -0.90 -13.37 -7.68
CA ALA A 303 -0.16 -13.01 -6.46
C ALA A 303 0.06 -11.49 -6.30
N SER A 304 -0.54 -10.66 -7.14
CA SER A 304 -0.34 -9.20 -7.13
C SER A 304 -1.61 -8.47 -6.77
N GLU A 305 -1.60 -7.76 -5.64
CA GLU A 305 -2.68 -6.86 -5.19
C GLU A 305 -3.09 -5.91 -6.31
N GLY A 306 -2.09 -5.27 -6.92
CA GLY A 306 -2.33 -4.32 -7.99
C GLY A 306 -2.95 -4.92 -9.24
N PHE A 307 -2.63 -6.16 -9.62
CA PHE A 307 -3.33 -6.82 -10.73
C PHE A 307 -4.78 -7.14 -10.40
N VAL A 308 -5.04 -7.68 -9.19
CA VAL A 308 -6.41 -7.96 -8.73
C VAL A 308 -7.23 -6.66 -8.67
N SER A 309 -6.66 -5.59 -8.13
CA SER A 309 -7.27 -4.27 -8.07
C SER A 309 -7.55 -3.69 -9.45
N THR A 310 -6.60 -3.78 -10.39
CA THR A 310 -6.80 -3.45 -11.81
C THR A 310 -7.98 -4.21 -12.39
N PHE A 311 -8.05 -5.53 -12.19
CA PHE A 311 -9.12 -6.37 -12.74
C PHE A 311 -10.51 -5.92 -12.26
N PHE A 312 -10.71 -5.77 -10.94
CA PHE A 312 -12.00 -5.34 -10.39
C PHE A 312 -12.33 -3.88 -10.74
N THR A 313 -11.33 -3.00 -10.82
CA THR A 313 -11.52 -1.62 -11.27
C THR A 313 -12.08 -1.58 -12.69
N HIS A 314 -11.48 -2.32 -13.63
CA HIS A 314 -11.97 -2.36 -15.02
C HIS A 314 -13.30 -3.09 -15.17
N LEU A 315 -13.62 -4.08 -14.33
CA LEU A 315 -14.96 -4.67 -14.32
C LEU A 315 -16.05 -3.65 -13.95
N ALA A 316 -15.74 -2.74 -13.03
CA ALA A 316 -16.65 -1.68 -12.60
C ALA A 316 -16.77 -0.53 -13.61
N GLU A 317 -15.76 -0.30 -14.46
CA GLU A 317 -15.81 0.64 -15.59
C GLU A 317 -16.49 0.04 -16.84
N GLY A 318 -16.49 -1.29 -16.97
CA GLY A 318 -17.01 -2.02 -18.10
C GLY A 318 -18.55 -2.07 -18.19
N PRO A 319 -19.11 -2.99 -19.00
CA PRO A 319 -20.56 -3.06 -19.23
C PRO A 319 -21.33 -3.83 -18.14
N LEU A 320 -20.65 -4.59 -17.27
CA LEU A 320 -21.29 -5.44 -16.26
C LEU A 320 -22.17 -4.71 -15.23
N PRO A 321 -21.86 -3.47 -14.79
CA PRO A 321 -22.74 -2.69 -13.91
C PRO A 321 -24.15 -2.49 -14.48
N THR A 322 -24.28 -2.31 -15.80
CA THR A 322 -25.57 -2.01 -16.45
C THR A 322 -26.27 -3.24 -17.02
N SER A 323 -25.64 -4.41 -16.89
CA SER A 323 -26.20 -5.72 -17.20
C SER A 323 -26.96 -6.26 -15.98
N TYR A 324 -28.24 -5.89 -15.89
CA TYR A 324 -29.15 -6.32 -14.83
C TYR A 324 -29.74 -7.70 -15.13
N ARG A 325 -30.03 -8.45 -14.07
CA ARG A 325 -30.65 -9.77 -14.09
C ARG A 325 -32.17 -9.70 -14.04
N GLU A 326 -32.82 -10.85 -14.15
CA GLU A 326 -34.24 -10.99 -13.88
C GLU A 326 -34.57 -10.69 -12.40
N PRO A 327 -35.79 -10.19 -12.08
CA PRO A 327 -36.17 -9.83 -10.71
C PRO A 327 -35.97 -10.95 -9.67
N ALA A 328 -36.01 -12.22 -10.07
CA ALA A 328 -35.85 -13.37 -9.18
C ALA A 328 -34.46 -13.40 -8.51
N PHE A 329 -33.40 -13.03 -9.24
CA PHE A 329 -32.04 -12.94 -8.70
C PHE A 329 -31.97 -11.97 -7.51
N TYR A 330 -32.64 -10.82 -7.62
CA TYR A 330 -32.54 -9.76 -6.63
C TYR A 330 -33.32 -10.02 -5.34
N LYS A 331 -34.25 -10.99 -5.33
CA LYS A 331 -35.06 -11.31 -4.14
C LYS A 331 -34.22 -11.67 -2.93
N TYR A 332 -33.05 -12.27 -3.14
CA TYR A 332 -32.11 -12.60 -2.06
C TYR A 332 -31.53 -11.37 -1.37
N PHE A 333 -31.57 -10.19 -1.98
CA PHE A 333 -31.02 -8.96 -1.41
C PHE A 333 -32.10 -8.04 -0.81
N LEU A 334 -33.37 -8.43 -0.91
CA LEU A 334 -34.49 -7.67 -0.36
C LEU A 334 -34.77 -8.08 1.09
N LYS A 335 -35.17 -7.08 1.90
CA LYS A 335 -35.68 -7.33 3.26
C LYS A 335 -36.97 -8.16 3.25
N ASP A 336 -37.80 -7.90 2.25
CA ASP A 336 -38.98 -8.72 1.94
C ASP A 336 -38.76 -9.40 0.57
N PRO A 337 -38.39 -10.70 0.55
CA PRO A 337 -38.19 -11.46 -0.69
C PRO A 337 -39.44 -11.60 -1.57
N THR A 338 -40.63 -11.30 -1.03
CA THR A 338 -41.90 -11.35 -1.76
C THR A 338 -42.18 -10.06 -2.54
N GLN A 339 -41.48 -8.98 -2.22
CA GLN A 339 -41.64 -7.69 -2.87
C GLN A 339 -41.35 -7.78 -4.37
N GLN A 340 -42.26 -7.28 -5.18
CA GLN A 340 -42.04 -7.09 -6.62
C GLN A 340 -41.24 -5.82 -6.86
N ILE A 341 -40.21 -5.91 -7.67
CA ILE A 341 -39.32 -4.79 -8.00
C ILE A 341 -39.00 -4.77 -9.49
N GLU A 342 -38.75 -3.58 -10.01
CA GLU A 342 -38.05 -3.38 -11.27
C GLU A 342 -36.56 -3.12 -10.95
N PRO A 343 -35.63 -4.05 -11.28
CA PRO A 343 -34.25 -3.97 -10.80
C PRO A 343 -33.52 -2.68 -11.14
N ARG A 344 -33.74 -2.14 -12.35
CA ARG A 344 -33.11 -0.88 -12.82
C ARG A 344 -33.58 0.36 -12.07
N VAL A 345 -34.74 0.28 -11.42
CA VAL A 345 -35.30 1.37 -10.60
C VAL A 345 -34.90 1.19 -9.14
N ALA A 346 -34.86 -0.07 -8.67
CA ALA A 346 -34.57 -0.40 -7.28
C ALA A 346 -33.08 -0.29 -6.91
N PHE A 347 -32.18 -0.53 -7.88
CA PHE A 347 -30.75 -0.62 -7.65
C PHE A 347 -29.97 0.21 -8.67
N THR A 348 -28.86 0.76 -8.20
CA THR A 348 -27.85 1.43 -9.03
C THR A 348 -26.99 0.41 -9.79
N PRO A 349 -26.28 0.84 -10.86
CA PRO A 349 -25.39 -0.06 -11.59
C PRO A 349 -24.28 -0.68 -10.73
N VAL A 350 -23.73 0.08 -9.78
CA VAL A 350 -22.70 -0.42 -8.87
C VAL A 350 -23.28 -1.45 -7.89
N GLU A 351 -24.48 -1.22 -7.34
CA GLU A 351 -25.16 -2.23 -6.50
C GLU A 351 -25.43 -3.52 -7.27
N ASN A 352 -25.88 -3.41 -8.53
CA ASN A 352 -26.07 -4.56 -9.40
C ASN A 352 -24.79 -5.39 -9.57
N LEU A 353 -23.65 -4.73 -9.84
CA LEU A 353 -22.36 -5.40 -9.96
C LEU A 353 -21.97 -6.12 -8.66
N PHE A 354 -22.09 -5.44 -7.53
CA PHE A 354 -21.69 -6.00 -6.24
C PHE A 354 -22.60 -7.13 -5.76
N MET A 355 -23.90 -7.09 -6.02
CA MET A 355 -24.78 -8.22 -5.72
C MET A 355 -24.35 -9.50 -6.47
N LYS A 356 -23.88 -9.37 -7.71
CA LYS A 356 -23.26 -10.49 -8.45
C LYS A 356 -21.96 -10.95 -7.79
N TYR A 357 -21.13 -10.02 -7.33
CA TYR A 357 -19.91 -10.37 -6.58
C TYR A 357 -20.24 -11.11 -5.29
N PHE A 358 -21.23 -10.66 -4.53
CA PHE A 358 -21.62 -11.26 -3.25
C PHE A 358 -22.03 -12.72 -3.42
N GLN A 359 -22.83 -13.02 -4.44
CA GLN A 359 -23.20 -14.39 -4.77
C GLN A 359 -21.98 -15.26 -5.10
N VAL A 360 -21.04 -14.74 -5.88
CA VAL A 360 -19.83 -15.48 -6.29
C VAL A 360 -18.88 -15.68 -5.12
N LEU A 361 -18.59 -14.62 -4.36
CA LEU A 361 -17.76 -14.66 -3.16
C LEU A 361 -18.32 -15.67 -2.15
N HIS A 362 -19.64 -15.66 -1.95
CA HIS A 362 -20.27 -16.57 -1.01
C HIS A 362 -20.21 -18.04 -1.41
N ARG A 363 -20.42 -18.33 -2.70
CA ARG A 363 -20.58 -19.71 -3.18
C ARG A 363 -19.28 -20.36 -3.60
N TYR A 364 -18.27 -19.58 -3.99
CA TYR A 364 -17.07 -20.12 -4.64
C TYR A 364 -15.74 -19.67 -4.03
N VAL A 365 -15.72 -18.60 -3.23
CA VAL A 365 -14.46 -18.06 -2.70
C VAL A 365 -14.34 -18.35 -1.21
N SER A 366 -13.18 -18.85 -0.79
CA SER A 366 -12.84 -19.04 0.63
C SER A 366 -11.96 -17.89 1.13
N TYR A 367 -12.24 -17.45 2.36
CA TYR A 367 -11.44 -16.46 3.06
C TYR A 367 -10.08 -17.02 3.47
N GLU A 368 -10.01 -18.27 3.89
CA GLU A 368 -8.80 -18.87 4.47
C GLU A 368 -7.89 -19.45 3.40
N LYS A 369 -8.46 -20.28 2.52
CA LYS A 369 -7.66 -21.14 1.64
C LYS A 369 -8.32 -21.38 0.30
N SER A 370 -7.60 -21.04 -0.76
CA SER A 370 -7.85 -21.56 -2.09
C SER A 370 -6.95 -22.76 -2.37
N GLU A 371 -7.44 -23.74 -3.15
CA GLU A 371 -6.57 -24.79 -3.71
C GLU A 371 -5.60 -24.23 -4.77
N LYS A 372 -6.01 -23.13 -5.41
CA LYS A 372 -5.28 -22.49 -6.51
C LYS A 372 -5.06 -21.02 -6.20
N ALA A 373 -6.03 -20.16 -6.49
CA ALA A 373 -6.01 -18.73 -6.14
C ALA A 373 -7.44 -18.19 -6.03
N GLN A 374 -7.69 -17.27 -5.09
CA GLN A 374 -9.04 -16.71 -4.87
C GLN A 374 -9.58 -15.94 -6.08
N LEU A 375 -8.72 -15.24 -6.84
CA LEU A 375 -9.15 -14.60 -8.09
C LEU A 375 -9.59 -15.63 -9.12
N LEU A 376 -8.92 -16.79 -9.18
CA LEU A 376 -9.31 -17.88 -10.07
C LEU A 376 -10.67 -18.47 -9.64
N ASP A 377 -10.85 -18.72 -8.36
CA ASP A 377 -12.11 -19.22 -7.79
C ASP A 377 -13.27 -18.26 -8.08
N PHE A 378 -13.02 -16.95 -7.92
CA PHE A 378 -13.96 -15.91 -8.28
C PHE A 378 -14.31 -15.96 -9.77
N MET A 379 -13.32 -16.01 -10.66
CA MET A 379 -13.57 -16.02 -12.10
C MET A 379 -14.31 -17.28 -12.56
N VAL A 380 -13.98 -18.45 -12.02
CA VAL A 380 -14.68 -19.71 -12.31
C VAL A 380 -16.10 -19.67 -11.76
N GLY A 381 -16.29 -19.18 -10.53
CA GLY A 381 -17.60 -19.01 -9.91
C GLY A 381 -18.49 -18.05 -10.71
N TYR A 382 -17.93 -16.93 -11.16
CA TYR A 382 -18.66 -15.95 -11.98
C TYR A 382 -19.13 -16.56 -13.29
N GLN A 383 -18.28 -17.32 -13.99
CA GLN A 383 -18.67 -18.00 -15.23
C GLN A 383 -19.81 -19.01 -15.02
N ARG A 384 -19.84 -19.69 -13.86
CA ARG A 384 -20.89 -20.66 -13.52
C ARG A 384 -22.22 -19.99 -13.19
N GLU A 385 -22.19 -18.89 -12.43
CA GLU A 385 -23.40 -18.16 -12.03
C GLU A 385 -23.95 -17.28 -13.16
N PHE A 386 -23.08 -16.79 -14.04
CA PHE A 386 -23.38 -15.75 -15.03
C PHE A 386 -22.79 -16.10 -16.41
N PRO A 387 -23.18 -17.23 -17.03
CA PRO A 387 -22.56 -17.75 -18.25
C PRO A 387 -22.69 -16.82 -19.48
N ASP A 388 -23.73 -15.98 -19.51
CA ASP A 388 -23.94 -14.98 -20.56
C ASP A 388 -23.02 -13.75 -20.43
N GLU A 389 -22.55 -13.45 -19.22
CA GLU A 389 -21.58 -12.37 -18.95
C GLU A 389 -20.13 -12.87 -18.95
N ALA A 390 -19.92 -14.19 -18.89
CA ALA A 390 -18.60 -14.83 -18.89
C ALA A 390 -17.65 -14.31 -20.00
N PRO A 391 -18.08 -14.12 -21.26
CA PRO A 391 -17.18 -13.61 -22.30
C PRO A 391 -16.59 -12.23 -21.99
N VAL A 392 -17.35 -11.35 -21.31
CA VAL A 392 -16.86 -10.01 -20.92
C VAL A 392 -15.71 -10.14 -19.91
N LEU A 393 -15.90 -10.97 -18.89
CA LEU A 393 -14.91 -11.24 -17.84
C LEU A 393 -13.62 -11.82 -18.41
N LEU A 394 -13.74 -12.83 -19.28
CA LEU A 394 -12.60 -13.53 -19.88
C LEU A 394 -11.83 -12.64 -20.87
N ASN A 395 -12.55 -11.87 -21.69
CA ASN A 395 -11.92 -10.91 -22.60
C ASN A 395 -11.18 -9.82 -21.83
N LEU A 396 -11.75 -9.31 -20.73
CA LEU A 396 -11.07 -8.35 -19.88
C LEU A 396 -9.79 -8.95 -19.29
N TYR A 397 -9.85 -10.16 -18.73
CA TYR A 397 -8.66 -10.82 -18.21
C TYR A 397 -7.57 -10.95 -19.27
N LYS A 398 -7.95 -11.34 -20.50
CA LYS A 398 -7.04 -11.46 -21.63
C LYS A 398 -6.42 -10.13 -22.04
N GLU A 399 -7.21 -9.07 -22.09
CA GLU A 399 -6.75 -7.71 -22.40
C GLU A 399 -5.70 -7.26 -21.38
N LEU A 400 -6.02 -7.38 -20.09
CA LEU A 400 -5.15 -6.98 -19.01
C LEU A 400 -3.88 -7.84 -18.98
N SER A 401 -4.01 -9.13 -18.73
CA SER A 401 -2.88 -10.06 -18.56
C SER A 401 -2.10 -10.31 -19.84
N GLY A 402 -2.68 -10.06 -21.02
CA GLY A 402 -2.14 -10.46 -22.32
C GLY A 402 -2.15 -11.97 -22.56
N LYS A 403 -2.90 -12.75 -21.77
CA LYS A 403 -2.93 -14.22 -21.83
C LYS A 403 -4.36 -14.74 -21.84
N GLU A 404 -4.58 -15.87 -22.51
CA GLU A 404 -5.84 -16.58 -22.36
C GLU A 404 -6.05 -16.99 -20.90
N PHE A 405 -7.29 -16.93 -20.45
CA PHE A 405 -7.64 -17.42 -19.13
C PHE A 405 -7.44 -18.94 -19.07
N SER A 406 -6.74 -19.41 -18.04
CA SER A 406 -6.57 -20.83 -17.76
C SER A 406 -6.92 -21.11 -16.31
N THR A 407 -7.44 -22.31 -16.03
CA THR A 407 -7.63 -22.79 -14.66
C THR A 407 -6.45 -23.62 -14.16
N GLU A 408 -5.42 -23.78 -14.98
CA GLU A 408 -4.20 -24.52 -14.66
C GLU A 408 -3.25 -23.62 -13.85
N LEU A 409 -3.41 -23.65 -12.53
CA LEU A 409 -2.49 -23.05 -11.57
C LEU A 409 -2.01 -24.15 -10.61
N PRO A 410 -0.69 -24.37 -10.47
CA PRO A 410 -0.18 -25.28 -9.45
C PRO A 410 -0.35 -24.68 -8.06
N ALA A 411 -0.24 -25.54 -7.03
CA ALA A 411 -0.09 -25.05 -5.67
C ALA A 411 1.24 -24.26 -5.53
N PRO A 412 1.29 -23.22 -4.68
CA PRO A 412 2.52 -22.47 -4.42
C PRO A 412 3.66 -23.37 -3.94
N LEU A 413 4.86 -23.20 -4.50
CA LEU A 413 6.07 -23.93 -4.11
C LEU A 413 7.04 -22.96 -3.45
N TRP A 414 6.80 -22.72 -2.17
CA TRP A 414 7.56 -21.75 -1.37
C TRP A 414 8.97 -22.24 -1.04
N PHE A 415 9.92 -21.32 -1.10
CA PHE A 415 11.29 -21.46 -0.62
C PHE A 415 11.50 -20.49 0.55
N LEU A 416 12.34 -20.89 1.50
CA LEU A 416 12.75 -20.10 2.66
C LEU A 416 14.27 -20.09 2.71
N VAL A 417 14.85 -18.94 2.41
CA VAL A 417 16.29 -18.69 2.50
C VAL A 417 16.64 -18.22 3.90
N ARG A 418 17.40 -19.04 4.62
CA ARG A 418 17.89 -18.71 5.97
C ARG A 418 19.07 -17.75 5.90
N ASN A 419 19.17 -16.86 6.88
CA ASN A 419 20.29 -15.92 7.05
C ASN A 419 20.46 -14.91 5.91
N TYR A 420 19.38 -14.59 5.18
CA TYR A 420 19.39 -13.51 4.18
C TYR A 420 18.70 -12.29 4.77
N GLN A 421 19.49 -11.26 5.13
CA GLN A 421 18.97 -10.02 5.69
C GLN A 421 18.46 -9.09 4.59
N HIS A 422 17.16 -8.81 4.61
CA HIS A 422 16.51 -7.89 3.68
C HIS A 422 15.48 -7.00 4.41
N PRO A 423 15.22 -5.80 3.90
CA PRO A 423 14.15 -4.96 4.44
C PRO A 423 12.79 -5.53 4.05
N ALA A 424 11.93 -5.79 5.04
CA ALA A 424 10.55 -6.23 4.77
C ALA A 424 9.66 -5.11 4.24
N LEU A 425 9.96 -3.85 4.59
CA LEU A 425 9.24 -2.69 4.09
C LEU A 425 9.99 -2.06 2.92
N VAL A 426 9.27 -1.76 1.85
CA VAL A 426 9.82 -1.08 0.67
C VAL A 426 10.50 0.24 1.02
N MET A 427 9.92 1.00 1.96
CA MET A 427 10.45 2.29 2.39
C MET A 427 11.65 2.20 3.35
N ASP A 428 12.03 0.99 3.77
CA ASP A 428 13.25 0.72 4.53
C ASP A 428 14.44 0.42 3.59
N SER A 429 14.74 1.36 2.71
CA SER A 429 15.71 1.18 1.62
C SER A 429 17.13 0.83 2.07
N TYR A 430 17.49 1.12 3.32
CA TYR A 430 18.80 0.83 3.92
C TYR A 430 18.79 -0.28 4.97
N GLY A 431 17.65 -0.93 5.23
CA GLY A 431 17.58 -2.10 6.11
C GLY A 431 17.73 -1.75 7.60
N GLY A 432 17.06 -0.70 8.07
CA GLY A 432 16.91 -0.39 9.49
C GLY A 432 16.05 -1.43 10.24
N LEU A 433 15.16 -2.14 9.55
CA LEU A 433 14.34 -3.24 10.06
C LEU A 433 14.54 -4.50 9.19
N PRO A 434 15.72 -5.13 9.26
CA PRO A 434 16.02 -6.29 8.42
C PRO A 434 15.39 -7.56 9.00
N VAL A 435 14.68 -8.31 8.16
CA VAL A 435 14.21 -9.65 8.50
C VAL A 435 15.31 -10.68 8.17
N PRO A 436 15.60 -11.66 9.04
CA PRO A 436 16.74 -12.58 8.89
C PRO A 436 16.50 -13.74 7.90
N ILE A 437 15.36 -13.72 7.20
CA ILE A 437 14.95 -14.74 6.23
C ILE A 437 14.43 -14.08 4.97
N TYR A 438 14.41 -14.82 3.86
CA TYR A 438 13.75 -14.41 2.62
C TYR A 438 12.86 -15.53 2.11
N THR A 439 11.67 -15.22 1.63
CA THR A 439 10.74 -16.22 1.10
C THR A 439 10.24 -15.83 -0.28
N PHE A 440 10.02 -16.83 -1.13
CA PHE A 440 9.41 -16.64 -2.45
C PHE A 440 8.81 -17.97 -2.95
N ASP A 441 7.79 -17.89 -3.81
CA ASP A 441 7.32 -19.04 -4.59
C ASP A 441 8.09 -19.09 -5.93
N ILE A 442 8.68 -20.25 -6.23
CA ILE A 442 9.49 -20.49 -7.43
C ILE A 442 8.74 -20.20 -8.75
N ASN A 443 7.40 -20.32 -8.75
CA ASN A 443 6.58 -20.06 -9.93
C ASN A 443 6.35 -18.56 -10.18
N MET A 444 6.52 -17.70 -9.17
CA MET A 444 6.49 -16.24 -9.30
C MET A 444 7.87 -15.58 -9.23
N ALA A 445 8.87 -16.30 -8.72
CA ALA A 445 10.22 -15.79 -8.49
C ALA A 445 10.82 -15.09 -9.71
N GLU A 446 11.40 -13.92 -9.51
CA GLU A 446 12.23 -13.22 -10.48
C GLU A 446 13.72 -13.54 -10.24
N SER A 447 14.61 -13.00 -11.07
CA SER A 447 16.04 -13.30 -11.00
C SER A 447 16.61 -12.93 -9.64
N GLU A 448 16.17 -11.78 -9.11
CA GLU A 448 16.56 -11.23 -7.83
C GLU A 448 16.19 -12.14 -6.66
N ASP A 449 15.05 -12.84 -6.74
CA ASP A 449 14.65 -13.81 -5.70
C ASP A 449 15.57 -15.02 -5.69
N LEU A 450 15.88 -15.56 -6.88
CA LEU A 450 16.73 -16.73 -7.04
C LEU A 450 18.18 -16.44 -6.62
N LEU A 451 18.66 -15.22 -6.87
CA LEU A 451 19.99 -14.77 -6.46
C LEU A 451 20.15 -14.63 -4.94
N THR A 452 19.06 -14.71 -4.16
CA THR A 452 19.15 -14.80 -2.69
C THR A 452 19.64 -16.18 -2.22
N LEU A 453 19.53 -17.22 -3.06
CA LEU A 453 19.95 -18.57 -2.73
C LEU A 453 21.49 -18.64 -2.60
N PRO A 454 22.03 -19.22 -1.52
CA PRO A 454 23.47 -19.36 -1.36
C PRO A 454 24.12 -20.14 -2.51
N GLY A 455 25.05 -19.51 -3.22
CA GLY A 455 25.80 -20.12 -4.32
C GLY A 455 25.08 -20.17 -5.68
N PHE A 456 23.89 -19.57 -5.81
CA PHE A 456 23.22 -19.40 -7.09
C PHE A 456 23.87 -18.28 -7.92
N THR A 457 24.09 -18.54 -9.21
CA THR A 457 24.55 -17.50 -10.14
C THR A 457 23.39 -16.91 -10.95
N LYS A 458 23.70 -15.86 -11.71
CA LYS A 458 22.74 -15.26 -12.64
C LYS A 458 22.33 -16.25 -13.73
N GLU A 459 23.27 -17.06 -14.22
CA GLU A 459 23.03 -18.10 -15.21
C GLU A 459 22.09 -19.18 -14.66
N ASP A 460 22.25 -19.59 -13.39
CA ASP A 460 21.35 -20.54 -12.74
C ASP A 460 19.92 -19.99 -12.65
N ALA A 461 19.78 -18.71 -12.28
CA ALA A 461 18.48 -18.03 -12.22
C ALA A 461 17.80 -17.97 -13.59
N GLU A 462 18.56 -17.61 -14.64
CA GLU A 462 18.08 -17.59 -16.02
C GLU A 462 17.64 -18.98 -16.50
N VAL A 463 18.38 -20.05 -16.12
CA VAL A 463 18.01 -21.44 -16.44
C VAL A 463 16.66 -21.82 -15.82
N VAL A 464 16.43 -21.50 -14.54
CA VAL A 464 15.16 -21.80 -13.86
C VAL A 464 13.99 -21.06 -14.51
N ILE A 465 14.14 -19.75 -14.76
CA ILE A 465 13.11 -18.91 -15.37
C ILE A 465 12.81 -19.38 -16.81
N ALA A 466 13.84 -19.62 -17.62
CA ALA A 466 13.69 -20.11 -18.98
C ALA A 466 13.10 -21.53 -19.04
N TYR A 467 13.31 -22.36 -18.01
CA TYR A 467 12.70 -23.68 -17.94
C TYR A 467 11.19 -23.58 -17.73
N ARG A 468 10.71 -22.79 -16.74
CA ARG A 468 9.26 -22.62 -16.51
C ARG A 468 8.54 -21.92 -17.65
N GLU A 469 9.23 -21.01 -18.35
CA GLU A 469 8.64 -20.31 -19.49
C GLU A 469 8.47 -21.22 -20.72
N ARG A 470 9.34 -22.21 -20.89
CA ARG A 470 9.28 -23.16 -22.01
C ARG A 470 8.43 -24.40 -21.74
N ASN A 471 8.44 -24.90 -20.49
CA ASN A 471 7.83 -26.18 -20.14
C ASN A 471 6.55 -26.04 -19.31
N GLY A 472 6.15 -24.81 -18.97
CA GLY A 472 5.03 -24.55 -18.07
C GLY A 472 5.49 -24.42 -16.60
N LEU A 473 4.52 -24.11 -15.74
CA LEU A 473 4.76 -23.90 -14.30
C LEU A 473 5.16 -25.21 -13.61
N PHE A 474 5.95 -25.10 -12.54
CA PHE A 474 6.35 -26.25 -11.74
C PHE A 474 5.17 -26.75 -10.91
N LEU A 475 4.89 -28.05 -10.99
CA LEU A 475 3.80 -28.69 -10.23
C LEU A 475 4.26 -29.28 -8.89
N SER A 476 5.58 -29.48 -8.74
CA SER A 476 6.19 -30.07 -7.55
C SER A 476 7.64 -29.62 -7.40
N TYR A 477 8.17 -29.71 -6.18
CA TYR A 477 9.60 -29.50 -5.92
C TYR A 477 10.49 -30.44 -6.74
N ASP A 478 10.07 -31.69 -6.96
CA ASP A 478 10.84 -32.64 -7.78
C ASP A 478 11.00 -32.16 -9.23
N ASN A 479 10.01 -31.45 -9.78
CA ASN A 479 10.15 -30.83 -11.11
C ASN A 479 11.23 -29.73 -11.10
N VAL A 480 11.30 -28.94 -10.04
CA VAL A 480 12.33 -27.89 -9.87
C VAL A 480 13.71 -28.53 -9.75
N PHE A 481 13.84 -29.60 -8.95
CA PHE A 481 15.13 -30.26 -8.74
C PHE A 481 15.59 -31.11 -9.91
N SER A 482 14.73 -31.35 -10.91
CA SER A 482 15.05 -32.18 -12.07
C SER A 482 15.37 -31.36 -13.32
N ILE A 483 15.53 -30.04 -13.21
CA ILE A 483 15.91 -29.16 -14.33
C ILE A 483 17.27 -29.63 -14.89
N PRO A 484 17.33 -30.16 -16.13
CA PRO A 484 18.53 -30.83 -16.62
C PRO A 484 19.74 -29.91 -16.81
N ALA A 485 19.48 -28.63 -17.13
CA ALA A 485 20.52 -27.64 -17.38
C ALA A 485 21.09 -27.01 -16.10
N LEU A 486 20.54 -27.36 -14.93
CA LEU A 486 20.97 -26.79 -13.65
C LEU A 486 22.07 -27.68 -13.03
N PRO A 487 23.22 -27.12 -12.60
CA PRO A 487 24.29 -27.91 -11.99
C PRO A 487 23.84 -28.53 -10.66
N GLU A 488 24.52 -29.60 -10.24
CA GLU A 488 24.17 -30.32 -8.99
C GLU A 488 24.29 -29.42 -7.74
N SER A 489 25.24 -28.48 -7.74
CA SER A 489 25.40 -27.50 -6.67
C SER A 489 24.16 -26.62 -6.50
N ALA A 490 23.62 -26.08 -7.59
CA ALA A 490 22.40 -25.26 -7.58
C ALA A 490 21.16 -26.09 -7.22
N ARG A 491 21.05 -27.33 -7.72
CA ARG A 491 19.97 -28.25 -7.30
C ARG A 491 20.03 -28.56 -5.79
N THR A 492 21.22 -28.76 -5.25
CA THR A 492 21.43 -28.94 -3.81
C THR A 492 21.05 -27.69 -3.02
N ALA A 493 21.42 -26.50 -3.50
CA ALA A 493 21.04 -25.23 -2.88
C ALA A 493 19.51 -25.08 -2.80
N LEU A 494 18.78 -25.40 -3.86
CA LEU A 494 17.32 -25.40 -3.86
C LEU A 494 16.73 -26.39 -2.85
N ARG A 495 17.20 -27.65 -2.83
CA ARG A 495 16.71 -28.67 -1.89
C ARG A 495 16.85 -28.25 -0.42
N ASN A 496 17.93 -27.53 -0.10
CA ASN A 496 18.22 -27.07 1.25
C ASN A 496 17.37 -25.87 1.70
N GLN A 497 16.64 -25.21 0.79
CA GLN A 497 15.84 -24.02 1.07
C GLN A 497 14.34 -24.23 0.82
N VAL A 498 13.88 -25.48 0.74
CA VAL A 498 12.44 -25.78 0.74
C VAL A 498 11.82 -25.20 2.01
N MET A 499 10.61 -24.64 1.88
CA MET A 499 9.89 -24.05 3.01
C MET A 499 9.80 -25.01 4.21
N ASP A 500 10.41 -24.60 5.32
CA ASP A 500 10.28 -25.25 6.63
C ASP A 500 9.27 -24.48 7.46
N LYS A 501 8.02 -24.94 7.42
CA LYS A 501 6.90 -24.29 8.12
C LYS A 501 7.13 -24.20 9.64
N THR A 502 7.73 -25.24 10.24
CA THR A 502 7.99 -25.24 11.69
C THR A 502 9.00 -24.18 12.06
N TYR A 503 10.06 -24.02 11.26
CA TYR A 503 11.02 -22.93 11.44
C TYR A 503 10.37 -21.57 11.20
N PHE A 504 9.58 -21.41 10.13
CA PHE A 504 8.90 -20.15 9.83
C PHE A 504 7.96 -19.72 10.96
N ASP A 505 7.08 -20.62 11.41
CA ASP A 505 6.12 -20.36 12.49
C ASP A 505 6.81 -20.15 13.86
N SER A 506 8.08 -20.54 14.01
CA SER A 506 8.88 -20.27 15.22
C SER A 506 9.47 -18.86 15.26
N LEU A 507 9.47 -18.13 14.14
CA LEU A 507 9.91 -16.74 14.08
C LEU A 507 8.82 -15.89 14.73
N GLY A 508 9.16 -15.20 15.81
CA GLY A 508 8.24 -14.25 16.44
C GLY A 508 7.98 -13.04 15.54
N GLU A 509 6.91 -12.31 15.83
CA GLU A 509 6.67 -11.01 15.22
C GLU A 509 7.73 -10.01 15.71
N GLU A 510 8.47 -9.39 14.80
CA GLU A 510 9.38 -8.30 15.14
C GLU A 510 8.60 -7.00 15.37
N ASN A 511 8.91 -6.31 16.47
CA ASN A 511 8.37 -4.98 16.71
C ASN A 511 8.96 -3.99 15.71
N LEU A 512 8.09 -3.24 15.02
CA LEU A 512 8.49 -2.16 14.12
C LEU A 512 9.18 -1.02 14.90
N ASP A 513 10.50 -0.90 14.78
CA ASP A 513 11.26 0.26 15.26
C ASP A 513 11.35 1.33 14.17
N ILE A 514 10.38 2.25 14.19
CA ILE A 514 10.32 3.39 13.26
C ILE A 514 11.59 4.25 13.34
N MET A 515 12.24 4.35 14.50
CA MET A 515 13.47 5.14 14.62
C MET A 515 14.62 4.51 13.85
N ALA A 516 14.72 3.18 13.82
CA ALA A 516 15.73 2.48 13.04
C ALA A 516 15.59 2.79 11.53
N MET A 517 14.36 2.85 11.01
CA MET A 517 14.08 3.21 9.62
C MET A 517 14.48 4.66 9.28
N ILE A 518 14.48 5.57 10.26
CA ILE A 518 14.91 6.97 10.07
C ILE A 518 16.43 7.08 10.19
N VAL A 519 17.02 6.38 11.16
CA VAL A 519 18.45 6.48 11.47
C VAL A 519 19.31 5.81 10.39
N ALA A 520 18.92 4.65 9.87
CA ALA A 520 19.72 3.93 8.89
C ALA A 520 19.99 4.75 7.60
N PRO A 521 18.99 5.41 6.97
CA PRO A 521 19.23 6.32 5.84
C PRO A 521 20.16 7.50 6.17
N LEU A 522 20.06 8.06 7.37
CA LEU A 522 20.92 9.18 7.79
C LEU A 522 22.37 8.74 8.03
N ILE A 523 22.57 7.52 8.54
CA ILE A 523 23.91 6.92 8.66
C ILE A 523 24.52 6.72 7.28
N HIS A 524 23.76 6.19 6.31
CA HIS A 524 24.23 6.05 4.92
C HIS A 524 24.64 7.40 4.33
N LEU A 525 23.78 8.42 4.46
CA LEU A 525 24.09 9.76 3.98
C LEU A 525 25.36 10.32 4.63
N LEU A 526 25.56 10.08 5.94
CA LEU A 526 26.77 10.49 6.65
C LEU A 526 28.02 9.77 6.11
N GLN A 527 27.91 8.47 5.81
CA GLN A 527 29.01 7.69 5.24
C GLN A 527 29.42 8.22 3.86
N GLU A 528 28.45 8.42 2.96
CA GLU A 528 28.70 8.99 1.63
C GLU A 528 29.26 10.42 1.71
N MET A 529 28.74 11.24 2.63
CA MET A 529 29.27 12.56 2.92
C MET A 529 30.75 12.48 3.35
N LEU A 530 31.11 11.55 4.22
CA LEU A 530 32.49 11.39 4.70
C LEU A 530 33.43 10.90 3.59
N ILE A 531 32.99 9.96 2.75
CA ILE A 531 33.77 9.48 1.59
C ILE A 531 34.12 10.65 0.66
N TRP A 532 33.12 11.47 0.29
CA TRP A 532 33.35 12.65 -0.52
C TRP A 532 34.23 13.69 0.18
N PHE A 533 34.07 13.84 1.50
CA PHE A 533 34.92 14.76 2.25
C PHE A 533 36.39 14.36 2.24
N LEU A 534 36.73 13.06 2.24
CA LEU A 534 38.11 12.60 2.07
C LEU A 534 38.68 13.01 0.70
N ALA A 535 37.89 12.91 -0.36
CA ALA A 535 38.29 13.39 -1.69
C ALA A 535 38.50 14.91 -1.71
N PHE A 536 37.63 15.68 -1.05
CA PHE A 536 37.80 17.12 -0.92
C PHE A 536 38.99 17.50 -0.03
N LEU A 537 39.32 16.72 0.99
CA LEU A 537 40.49 16.95 1.83
C LEU A 537 41.79 16.81 1.01
N LEU A 538 41.85 15.83 0.11
CA LEU A 538 42.94 15.70 -0.85
C LEU A 538 43.02 16.93 -1.78
N LEU A 539 41.88 17.37 -2.32
CA LEU A 539 41.83 18.59 -3.15
C LEU A 539 42.29 19.84 -2.38
N ILE A 540 41.86 19.99 -1.13
CA ILE A 540 42.26 21.09 -0.24
C ILE A 540 43.77 21.08 -0.04
N TYR A 541 44.35 19.90 0.19
CA TYR A 541 45.80 19.74 0.35
C TYR A 541 46.55 20.12 -0.94
N LEU A 542 46.10 19.64 -2.09
CA LEU A 542 46.75 19.89 -3.39
C LEU A 542 46.73 21.36 -3.83
N VAL A 543 45.69 22.11 -3.46
CA VAL A 543 45.52 23.52 -3.84
C VAL A 543 46.06 24.47 -2.77
N GLN A 544 46.56 23.96 -1.64
CA GLN A 544 47.16 24.81 -0.62
C GLN A 544 48.55 25.32 -1.04
N PRO A 545 48.91 26.56 -0.67
CA PRO A 545 50.25 27.10 -0.85
C PRO A 545 51.30 26.22 -0.14
N LYS A 546 52.41 25.89 -0.83
CA LYS A 546 53.45 24.97 -0.34
C LYS A 546 54.20 25.47 0.91
N ASP A 547 54.14 26.77 1.17
CA ASP A 547 54.69 27.45 2.34
C ASP A 547 53.84 27.23 3.61
N ARG A 548 52.62 26.68 3.48
CA ARG A 548 51.75 26.38 4.61
C ARG A 548 51.91 24.92 5.02
N GLY A 549 52.40 24.69 6.23
CA GLY A 549 52.53 23.35 6.81
C GLY A 549 51.18 22.64 7.04
N VAL A 550 51.25 21.33 7.30
CA VAL A 550 50.10 20.42 7.44
C VAL A 550 49.04 20.90 8.44
N GLY A 551 49.43 21.56 9.53
CA GLY A 551 48.49 22.11 10.51
C GLY A 551 47.48 23.11 9.91
N ASN A 552 47.91 23.93 8.94
CA ASN A 552 47.01 24.86 8.24
C ASN A 552 46.07 24.13 7.26
N ALA A 553 46.48 22.99 6.72
CA ALA A 553 45.62 22.11 5.94
C ALA A 553 44.47 21.56 6.79
N ILE A 554 44.79 21.12 8.01
CA ILE A 554 43.80 20.57 8.95
C ILE A 554 42.76 21.63 9.35
N VAL A 555 43.18 22.83 9.77
CA VAL A 555 42.25 23.91 10.14
C VAL A 555 41.36 24.31 8.96
N THR A 556 41.94 24.38 7.76
CA THR A 556 41.19 24.65 6.53
C THR A 556 40.20 23.52 6.23
N GLY A 557 40.62 22.27 6.40
CA GLY A 557 39.78 21.08 6.27
C GLY A 557 38.56 21.15 7.19
N ILE A 558 38.74 21.44 8.48
CA ILE A 558 37.63 21.57 9.45
C ILE A 558 36.60 22.60 8.98
N LYS A 559 37.05 23.77 8.50
CA LYS A 559 36.13 24.79 7.96
C LYS A 559 35.32 24.25 6.78
N TYR A 560 35.99 23.55 5.85
CA TYR A 560 35.33 22.99 4.68
C TYR A 560 34.45 21.78 5.00
N PHE A 561 34.72 21.05 6.09
CA PHE A 561 33.85 19.98 6.59
C PHE A 561 32.47 20.52 6.96
N PHE A 562 32.40 21.56 7.79
CA PHE A 562 31.13 22.15 8.18
C PHE A 562 30.40 22.80 7.00
N LEU A 563 31.14 23.37 6.04
CA LEU A 563 30.55 23.88 4.82
C LEU A 563 29.98 22.77 3.94
N TRP A 564 30.69 21.65 3.82
CA TRP A 564 30.23 20.47 3.10
C TRP A 564 28.98 19.86 3.75
N LEU A 565 28.98 19.70 5.08
CA LEU A 565 27.81 19.27 5.85
C LEU A 565 26.59 20.17 5.57
N LEU A 566 26.78 21.50 5.59
CA LEU A 566 25.72 22.44 5.25
C LEU A 566 25.19 22.24 3.83
N PHE A 567 26.07 22.07 2.85
CA PHE A 567 25.66 21.82 1.45
C PHE A 567 24.90 20.51 1.29
N VAL A 568 25.31 19.45 2.00
CA VAL A 568 24.60 18.17 2.02
C VAL A 568 23.19 18.31 2.61
N ILE A 569 23.07 19.04 3.73
CA ILE A 569 21.76 19.32 4.34
C ILE A 569 20.87 20.14 3.40
N ILE A 570 21.43 21.12 2.68
CA ILE A 570 20.68 21.89 1.67
C ILE A 570 20.18 20.98 0.54
N GLY A 571 21.01 20.06 0.04
CA GLY A 571 20.62 19.09 -0.98
C GLY A 571 19.46 18.20 -0.53
N LEU A 572 19.58 17.59 0.65
CA LEU A 572 18.53 16.75 1.22
C LEU A 572 17.23 17.54 1.45
N THR A 573 17.33 18.74 2.02
CA THR A 573 16.16 19.62 2.27
C THR A 573 15.48 20.00 0.96
N ALA A 574 16.25 20.27 -0.10
CA ALA A 574 15.71 20.59 -1.41
C ALA A 574 14.89 19.42 -1.99
N VAL A 575 15.36 18.18 -1.86
CA VAL A 575 14.63 16.97 -2.30
C VAL A 575 13.37 16.72 -1.47
N ILE A 576 13.44 16.92 -0.15
CA ILE A 576 12.30 16.71 0.75
C ILE A 576 11.19 17.72 0.46
N VAL A 577 11.53 19.02 0.40
CA VAL A 577 10.54 20.11 0.44
C VAL A 577 10.11 20.58 -0.95
N ASN A 578 10.98 20.50 -1.96
CA ASN A 578 10.72 21.14 -3.25
C ASN A 578 10.37 20.13 -4.35
N THR A 579 9.52 20.55 -5.29
CA THR A 579 9.28 19.80 -6.54
C THR A 579 10.37 20.04 -7.58
N ASN A 580 11.17 21.10 -7.42
CA ASN A 580 12.32 21.42 -8.25
C ASN A 580 13.55 21.67 -7.34
N ALA A 581 14.12 20.58 -6.84
CA ALA A 581 15.28 20.62 -5.98
C ALA A 581 16.50 21.28 -6.67
N MET A 582 16.63 21.11 -7.99
CA MET A 582 17.69 21.71 -8.80
C MET A 582 17.70 23.24 -8.69
N THR A 583 16.54 23.89 -8.81
CA THR A 583 16.44 25.35 -8.69
C THR A 583 16.93 25.85 -7.33
N VAL A 584 16.58 25.15 -6.25
CA VAL A 584 17.00 25.51 -4.89
C VAL A 584 18.52 25.38 -4.74
N VAL A 585 19.08 24.28 -5.22
CA VAL A 585 20.52 23.99 -5.17
C VAL A 585 21.32 25.01 -5.97
N VAL A 586 20.89 25.32 -7.20
CA VAL A 586 21.56 26.31 -8.06
C VAL A 586 21.47 27.72 -7.46
N PHE A 587 20.31 28.10 -6.92
CA PHE A 587 20.15 29.38 -6.24
C PHE A 587 21.04 29.49 -4.99
N ALA A 588 21.08 28.43 -4.16
CA ALA A 588 21.92 28.38 -2.97
C ALA A 588 23.41 28.47 -3.33
N PHE A 589 23.85 27.80 -4.40
CA PHE A 589 25.20 27.93 -4.94
C PHE A 589 25.51 29.37 -5.38
N GLY A 590 24.63 29.98 -6.17
CA GLY A 590 24.79 31.36 -6.64
C GLY A 590 24.89 32.35 -5.49
N MET A 591 24.03 32.21 -4.48
CA MET A 591 24.07 33.02 -3.26
C MET A 591 25.40 32.84 -2.51
N TYR A 592 25.86 31.60 -2.33
CA TYR A 592 27.16 31.32 -1.72
C TYR A 592 28.31 31.99 -2.50
N ALA A 593 28.33 31.85 -3.83
CA ALA A 593 29.37 32.40 -4.69
C ALA A 593 29.42 33.95 -4.59
N CYS A 594 28.26 34.62 -4.55
CA CYS A 594 28.17 36.06 -4.34
C CYS A 594 28.72 36.49 -2.98
N ILE A 595 28.40 35.76 -1.91
CA ILE A 595 28.92 36.02 -0.56
C ILE A 595 30.44 35.83 -0.53
N ALA A 596 30.92 34.71 -1.07
CA ALA A 596 32.35 34.40 -1.14
C ALA A 596 33.12 35.48 -1.92
N TRP A 597 32.59 35.92 -3.06
CA TRP A 597 33.15 37.03 -3.83
C TRP A 597 33.20 38.33 -3.02
N SER A 598 32.09 38.71 -2.38
CA SER A 598 32.01 39.95 -1.57
C SER A 598 33.05 39.96 -0.43
N VAL A 599 33.20 38.84 0.27
CA VAL A 599 34.10 38.68 1.42
C VAL A 599 35.57 38.56 0.97
N LEU A 600 35.86 37.85 -0.12
CA LEU A 600 37.22 37.48 -0.52
C LEU A 600 37.76 38.27 -1.72
N ARG A 601 37.01 39.23 -2.31
CA ARG A 601 37.43 39.99 -3.50
C ARG A 601 38.82 40.65 -3.41
N LYS A 602 39.26 41.00 -2.19
CA LYS A 602 40.59 41.59 -1.95
C LYS A 602 41.73 40.55 -1.95
N ASN A 603 41.42 39.26 -1.77
CA ASN A 603 42.38 38.16 -1.79
C ASN A 603 42.03 37.17 -2.93
N GLN A 604 42.50 37.48 -4.13
CA GLN A 604 42.19 36.73 -5.35
C GLN A 604 42.61 35.25 -5.29
N VAL A 605 43.71 34.94 -4.61
CA VAL A 605 44.17 33.54 -4.43
C VAL A 605 43.22 32.78 -3.52
N ALA A 606 42.81 33.38 -2.39
CA ALA A 606 41.85 32.76 -1.48
C ALA A 606 40.47 32.61 -2.11
N LEU A 607 40.03 33.58 -2.91
CA LEU A 607 38.77 33.53 -3.65
C LEU A 607 38.77 32.38 -4.67
N LYS A 608 39.80 32.29 -5.53
CA LYS A 608 39.91 31.22 -6.53
C LYS A 608 39.94 29.84 -5.90
N ARG A 609 40.73 29.66 -4.83
CA ARG A 609 40.78 28.40 -4.08
C ARG A 609 39.42 28.05 -3.48
N ASN A 610 38.75 29.03 -2.86
CA ASN A 610 37.44 28.81 -2.26
C ASN A 610 36.41 28.38 -3.31
N LEU A 611 36.28 29.12 -4.41
CA LEU A 611 35.37 28.80 -5.50
C LEU A 611 35.68 27.44 -6.14
N LEU A 612 36.96 27.06 -6.27
CA LEU A 612 37.34 25.75 -6.79
C LEU A 612 36.85 24.62 -5.88
N ILE A 613 37.17 24.66 -4.59
CA ILE A 613 36.79 23.61 -3.63
C ILE A 613 35.27 23.53 -3.51
N THR A 614 34.60 24.66 -3.33
CA THR A 614 33.14 24.66 -3.15
C THR A 614 32.41 24.37 -4.44
N GLY A 615 32.94 24.80 -5.59
CA GLY A 615 32.42 24.43 -6.90
C GLY A 615 32.42 22.91 -7.08
N SER A 616 33.52 22.24 -6.72
CA SER A 616 33.58 20.77 -6.73
C SER A 616 32.56 20.13 -5.78
N MET A 617 32.36 20.67 -4.58
CA MET A 617 31.31 20.20 -3.66
C MET A 617 29.91 20.36 -4.28
N TRP A 618 29.60 21.52 -4.84
CA TRP A 618 28.30 21.78 -5.47
C TRP A 618 28.07 20.92 -6.70
N LEU A 619 29.11 20.55 -7.46
CA LEU A 619 28.97 19.58 -8.55
C LEU A 619 28.44 18.23 -8.04
N ILE A 620 28.88 17.76 -6.87
CA ILE A 620 28.36 16.52 -6.26
C ILE A 620 26.92 16.69 -5.76
N ILE A 621 26.58 17.84 -5.17
CA ILE A 621 25.20 18.13 -4.77
C ILE A 621 24.27 18.16 -5.99
N ILE A 622 24.65 18.90 -7.04
CA ILE A 622 23.90 18.99 -8.30
C ILE A 622 23.76 17.60 -8.90
N TYR A 623 24.86 16.85 -9.01
CA TYR A 623 24.85 15.49 -9.51
C TYR A 623 23.91 14.56 -8.74
N SER A 624 23.83 14.70 -7.41
CA SER A 624 22.96 13.86 -6.56
C SER A 624 21.50 14.33 -6.52
N VAL A 625 21.20 15.53 -7.03
CA VAL A 625 19.85 16.10 -7.09
C VAL A 625 19.24 16.00 -8.50
N LEU A 626 20.07 15.93 -9.55
CA LEU A 626 19.67 15.45 -10.88
C LEU A 626 19.01 14.08 -10.78
#